data_AF-A0AAU1MAB9-F1
#
_entry.id   AF-A0AAU1MAB9-F1
#
_cell.length_a   1.000
_cell.length_b   1.000
_cell.length_c   1.000
_cell.angle_alpha   90.00
_cell.angle_beta   90.00
_cell.angle_gamma   90.00
#
_symmetry.space_group_name_H-M   'P 1'
#
loop_
_entity.id
_entity.type
_entity.pdbx_description
1 polymer ?
#
loop_
_entity_poly.entity_id
_entity_poly.type
_entity_poly.pdbx_seq_one_letter_code
_entity_poly.pdbx_strand_id
1 'polypeptide(L)'
;MQHAQFDPTARETLAVAAVDAKTRKDLTWQQIADVAGLSPAFVTAAVLGQHALPQASAEAVAELLGLDEDAALLLQTIPTRGSIPGGIPTDPTIYRFYEMLQVYGTTLKALVHEQFGDGIISAINFKLDVKKVADPEGGERAVITLDGKYLPTKPF
;
A
#
# COMPACT_ATOMS: atom_id res chain seq x y z
N MET A 1 19.67 11.38 4.23
CA MET A 1 20.29 10.23 3.54
C MET A 1 19.26 9.11 3.52
N GLN A 2 19.09 8.37 2.43
CA GLN A 2 18.11 7.27 2.39
C GLN A 2 18.75 6.01 2.94
N HIS A 3 18.12 5.42 3.97
CA HIS A 3 18.52 4.16 4.58
C HIS A 3 17.52 3.07 4.22
N ALA A 4 17.97 1.82 4.21
CA ALA A 4 17.13 0.67 3.88
C ALA A 4 17.23 -0.40 4.96
N GLN A 5 16.11 -1.06 5.24
CA GLN A 5 16.10 -2.32 5.98
C GLN A 5 16.43 -3.46 5.01
N PHE A 6 17.09 -4.51 5.52
CA PHE A 6 17.40 -5.70 4.74
C PHE A 6 16.40 -6.85 5.00
N ASP A 7 15.66 -6.81 6.11
CA ASP A 7 14.58 -7.74 6.45
C ASP A 7 13.34 -6.97 6.97
N PRO A 8 12.15 -7.60 7.05
CA PRO A 8 10.92 -6.89 7.39
C PRO A 8 10.69 -6.71 8.90
N THR A 9 11.43 -7.41 9.76
CA THR A 9 11.09 -7.61 11.19
C THR A 9 10.94 -6.30 11.96
N ALA A 10 11.87 -5.37 11.78
CA ALA A 10 11.84 -4.08 12.44
C ALA A 10 10.59 -3.26 12.03
N ARG A 11 10.24 -3.30 10.75
CA ARG A 11 9.09 -2.59 10.19
C ARG A 11 7.77 -3.23 10.57
N GLU A 12 7.71 -4.56 10.69
CA GLU A 12 6.54 -5.28 11.21
C GLU A 12 6.29 -4.95 12.69
N THR A 13 7.35 -4.94 13.51
CA THR A 13 7.26 -4.58 14.93
C THR A 13 6.73 -3.15 15.10
N LEU A 14 7.25 -2.21 14.31
CA LEU A 14 6.77 -0.83 14.31
C LEU A 14 5.32 -0.72 13.82
N ALA A 15 4.94 -1.47 12.79
CA ALA A 15 3.57 -1.47 12.27
C ALA A 15 2.58 -1.94 13.34
N VAL A 16 2.91 -2.97 14.12
CA VAL A 16 2.10 -3.43 15.26
C VAL A 16 1.93 -2.31 16.29
N ALA A 17 3.03 -1.68 16.72
CA ALA A 17 2.98 -0.57 17.68
C ALA A 17 2.15 0.62 17.17
N ALA A 18 2.29 0.97 15.89
CA ALA A 18 1.55 2.05 15.26
C ALA A 18 0.04 1.75 15.17
N VAL A 19 -0.34 0.52 14.83
CA VAL A 19 -1.76 0.09 14.79
C VAL A 19 -2.37 0.05 16.19
N ASP A 20 -1.62 -0.40 17.20
CA ASP A 20 -2.04 -0.35 18.60
C ASP A 20 -2.29 1.09 19.06
N ALA A 21 -1.35 2.00 18.76
CA ALA A 21 -1.47 3.43 19.06
C ALA A 21 -2.68 4.06 18.36
N LYS A 22 -2.85 3.81 17.05
CA LYS A 22 -4.01 4.24 16.27
C LYS A 22 -5.31 3.79 16.91
N THR A 23 -5.38 2.53 17.35
CA THR A 23 -6.59 1.94 17.97
C THR A 23 -6.88 2.58 19.32
N ARG A 24 -5.88 2.75 20.19
CA ARG A 24 -6.06 3.39 21.51
C ARG A 24 -6.51 4.84 21.42
N LYS A 25 -6.09 5.54 20.37
CA LYS A 25 -6.46 6.94 20.10
C LYS A 25 -7.74 7.09 19.26
N ASP A 26 -8.38 5.99 18.88
CA ASP A 26 -9.57 5.96 18.00
C ASP A 26 -9.38 6.77 16.70
N LEU A 27 -8.19 6.65 16.09
CA LEU A 27 -7.84 7.39 14.88
C LEU A 27 -8.22 6.59 13.62
N THR A 28 -8.63 7.32 12.59
CA THR A 28 -8.82 6.79 11.23
C THR A 28 -7.53 6.87 10.42
N TRP A 29 -7.42 6.06 9.37
CA TRP A 29 -6.30 6.15 8.42
C TRP A 29 -6.27 7.49 7.68
N GLN A 30 -7.43 8.11 7.44
CA GLN A 30 -7.52 9.43 6.83
C GLN A 30 -6.85 10.49 7.70
N GLN A 31 -7.13 10.52 9.01
CA GLN A 31 -6.50 11.47 9.94
C GLN A 31 -4.97 11.34 9.98
N ILE A 32 -4.45 10.10 9.91
CA ILE A 32 -3.00 9.86 9.84
C ILE A 32 -2.43 10.36 8.50
N ALA A 33 -3.16 10.18 7.40
CA ALA A 33 -2.76 10.66 6.09
C ALA A 33 -2.78 12.20 5.98
N ASP A 34 -3.76 12.84 6.60
CA ASP A 34 -3.92 14.30 6.62
C ASP A 34 -2.71 14.99 7.27
N VAL A 35 -2.24 14.49 8.42
CA VAL A 35 -1.03 15.04 9.08
C VAL A 35 0.25 14.73 8.30
N ALA A 36 0.29 13.60 7.58
CA ALA A 36 1.43 13.23 6.75
C ALA A 36 1.52 14.04 5.44
N GLY A 37 0.41 14.66 5.00
CA GLY A 37 0.33 15.43 3.75
C GLY A 37 0.37 14.58 2.48
N LEU A 38 0.00 13.29 2.56
CA LEU A 38 0.08 12.32 1.47
C LEU A 38 -1.22 11.50 1.36
N SER A 39 -1.37 10.70 0.30
CA SER A 39 -2.61 9.95 0.08
C SER A 39 -2.82 8.87 1.17
N PRO A 40 -4.09 8.58 1.55
CA PRO A 40 -4.39 7.55 2.55
C PRO A 40 -3.80 6.18 2.22
N ALA A 41 -3.84 5.77 0.95
CA ALA A 41 -3.27 4.49 0.53
C ALA A 41 -1.75 4.44 0.74
N PHE A 42 -1.03 5.50 0.35
CA PHE A 42 0.43 5.56 0.51
C PHE A 42 0.84 5.59 1.98
N VAL A 43 0.20 6.45 2.80
CA VAL A 43 0.53 6.59 4.22
C VAL A 43 0.18 5.32 4.99
N THR A 44 -0.99 4.72 4.73
CA THR A 44 -1.37 3.44 5.34
C THR A 44 -0.35 2.36 4.98
N ALA A 45 0.03 2.23 3.70
CA ALA A 45 1.03 1.26 3.29
C ALA A 45 2.41 1.53 3.93
N ALA A 46 2.80 2.80 4.12
CA ALA A 46 4.02 3.15 4.82
C ALA A 46 3.98 2.76 6.32
N VAL A 47 2.90 3.08 7.02
CA VAL A 47 2.72 2.70 8.43
C VAL A 47 2.69 1.18 8.59
N LEU A 48 2.09 0.45 7.64
CA LEU A 48 2.07 -1.02 7.58
C LEU A 48 3.37 -1.64 7.02
N GLY A 49 4.46 -0.89 6.95
CA GLY A 49 5.79 -1.43 6.65
C GLY A 49 6.15 -1.56 5.17
N GLN A 50 5.35 -1.05 4.23
CA GLN A 50 5.53 -1.30 2.78
C GLN A 50 6.10 -0.10 2.01
N HIS A 51 6.13 1.09 2.61
CA HIS A 51 6.76 2.29 2.03
C HIS A 51 7.57 3.07 3.08
N ALA A 52 8.49 3.89 2.60
CA ALA A 52 9.16 4.90 3.42
C ALA A 52 8.36 6.20 3.38
N LEU A 53 8.29 6.92 4.51
CA LEU A 53 7.79 8.29 4.56
C LEU A 53 8.93 9.31 4.40
N PRO A 54 8.69 10.47 3.77
CA PRO A 54 9.57 11.62 3.91
C PRO A 54 9.70 12.02 5.39
N GLN A 55 10.83 12.63 5.77
CA GLN A 55 11.13 12.99 7.15
C GLN A 55 9.98 13.74 7.85
N ALA A 56 9.51 14.85 7.27
CA ALA A 56 8.44 15.66 7.87
C ALA A 56 7.13 14.86 8.06
N SER A 57 6.79 14.00 7.10
CA SER A 57 5.61 13.12 7.21
C SER A 57 5.80 12.05 8.30
N ALA A 58 7.00 11.50 8.43
CA ALA A 58 7.33 10.49 9.44
C ALA A 58 7.26 11.07 10.86
N GLU A 59 7.82 12.27 11.06
CA GLU A 59 7.77 13.01 12.32
C GLU A 59 6.32 13.33 12.72
N ALA A 60 5.52 13.87 11.79
CA ALA A 60 4.11 14.19 12.05
C ALA A 60 3.26 12.95 12.39
N VAL A 61 3.49 11.82 11.69
CA VAL A 61 2.81 10.55 11.98
C VAL A 61 3.23 9.99 13.33
N ALA A 62 4.53 10.02 13.65
CA ALA A 62 5.05 9.57 14.93
C ALA A 62 4.47 10.39 16.09
N GLU A 63 4.45 11.72 15.97
CA GLU A 63 3.86 12.63 16.95
C GLU A 63 2.36 12.33 17.17
N LEU A 64 1.57 12.25 16.09
CA LEU A 64 0.15 11.93 16.17
C LEU A 64 -0.11 10.60 16.87
N LEU A 65 0.71 9.57 16.59
CA LEU A 65 0.60 8.25 17.19
C LEU A 65 1.25 8.17 18.59
N GLY A 66 2.05 9.16 19.00
CA GLY A 66 2.80 9.12 20.26
C GLY A 66 3.94 8.09 20.24
N LEU A 67 4.58 7.93 19.08
CA LEU A 67 5.77 7.10 18.90
C LEU A 67 7.03 7.94 19.11
N ASP A 68 8.15 7.28 19.44
CA ASP A 68 9.43 7.94 19.71
C ASP A 68 10.20 8.34 18.44
N GLU A 69 11.34 9.00 18.64
CA GLU A 69 12.22 9.44 17.55
C GLU A 69 12.80 8.27 16.74
N ASP A 70 13.08 7.13 17.38
CA ASP A 70 13.56 5.93 16.72
C ASP A 70 12.50 5.36 15.76
N ALA A 71 11.23 5.36 16.16
CA ALA A 71 10.10 5.02 15.30
C ALA A 71 9.96 5.99 14.12
N ALA A 72 10.11 7.30 14.35
CA ALA A 72 10.07 8.31 13.29
C ALA A 72 11.21 8.11 12.28
N LEU A 73 12.43 7.77 12.74
CA LEU A 73 13.55 7.42 11.87
C LEU A 73 13.28 6.13 11.09
N LEU A 74 12.73 5.11 11.75
CA LEU A 74 12.45 3.83 11.12
C LEU A 74 11.35 3.92 10.04
N LEU A 75 10.34 4.79 10.21
CA LEU A 75 9.34 5.11 9.17
C LEU A 75 9.97 5.69 7.88
N GLN A 76 11.15 6.31 7.96
CA GLN A 76 11.85 6.89 6.82
C GLN A 76 12.69 5.86 6.04
N THR A 77 12.90 4.67 6.59
CA THR A 77 13.71 3.64 5.95
C THR A 77 12.95 2.94 4.82
N ILE A 78 13.64 2.66 3.71
CA ILE A 78 13.10 1.84 2.62
C ILE A 78 12.93 0.41 3.16
N PRO A 79 11.71 -0.15 3.17
CA PRO A 79 11.49 -1.48 3.74
C PRO A 79 11.85 -2.60 2.78
N THR A 80 12.12 -3.77 3.34
CA THR A 80 11.91 -5.04 2.64
C THR A 80 10.40 -5.24 2.47
N ARG A 81 9.91 -5.11 1.23
CA ARG A 81 8.48 -5.16 0.91
C ARG A 81 7.99 -6.60 0.77
N GLY A 82 6.71 -6.78 1.05
CA GLY A 82 6.01 -8.06 0.95
C GLY A 82 5.09 -8.24 2.14
N SER A 83 3.80 -7.94 1.96
CA SER A 83 2.82 -7.97 3.05
C SER A 83 2.15 -9.33 3.26
N ILE A 84 2.52 -10.36 2.49
CA ILE A 84 1.89 -11.68 2.52
C ILE A 84 2.97 -12.75 2.74
N PRO A 85 3.22 -13.15 3.99
CA PRO A 85 4.14 -14.25 4.30
C PRO A 85 3.70 -15.54 3.57
N GLY A 86 4.64 -16.23 2.91
CA GLY A 86 4.35 -17.48 2.20
C GLY A 86 3.62 -17.34 0.85
N GLY A 87 3.28 -16.11 0.42
CA GLY A 87 2.80 -15.79 -0.92
C GLY A 87 1.30 -15.99 -1.18
N ILE A 88 0.66 -16.99 -0.56
CA ILE A 88 -0.80 -17.22 -0.69
C ILE A 88 -1.50 -16.66 0.56
N PRO A 89 -2.36 -15.63 0.44
CA PRO A 89 -3.06 -15.07 1.59
C PRO A 89 -4.11 -16.05 2.14
N THR A 90 -4.28 -16.05 3.46
CA THR A 90 -5.32 -16.85 4.15
C THR A 90 -6.47 -15.99 4.65
N ASP A 91 -6.24 -14.70 4.89
CA ASP A 91 -7.29 -13.75 5.26
C ASP A 91 -8.30 -13.61 4.09
N PRO A 92 -9.61 -13.78 4.35
CA PRO A 92 -10.62 -13.71 3.30
C PRO A 92 -10.65 -12.39 2.52
N THR A 93 -10.39 -11.25 3.17
CA THR A 93 -10.42 -9.92 2.54
C THR A 93 -9.29 -9.80 1.54
N ILE A 94 -8.07 -10.17 1.94
CA ILE A 94 -6.90 -10.18 1.06
C ILE A 94 -7.04 -11.24 -0.04
N TYR A 95 -7.60 -12.42 0.29
CA TYR A 95 -7.75 -13.52 -0.65
C TYR A 95 -8.63 -13.17 -1.85
N ARG A 96 -9.66 -12.32 -1.70
CA ARG A 96 -10.49 -11.93 -2.85
C ARG A 96 -9.70 -11.20 -3.94
N PHE A 97 -8.69 -10.41 -3.58
CA PHE A 97 -7.81 -9.78 -4.57
C PHE A 97 -6.93 -10.80 -5.29
N TYR A 98 -6.43 -11.79 -4.55
CA TYR A 98 -5.70 -12.91 -5.15
C TYR A 98 -6.59 -13.73 -6.10
N GLU A 99 -7.84 -13.99 -5.71
CA GLU A 99 -8.83 -14.69 -6.52
C GLU A 99 -9.19 -13.92 -7.80
N MET A 100 -9.32 -12.58 -7.73
CA MET A 100 -9.51 -11.75 -8.93
C MET A 100 -8.37 -11.95 -9.95
N LEU A 101 -7.11 -12.07 -9.48
CA LEU A 101 -5.98 -12.37 -10.35
C LEU A 101 -6.02 -13.81 -10.90
N GLN A 102 -6.48 -14.79 -10.12
CA GLN A 102 -6.66 -16.16 -10.61
C GLN A 102 -7.71 -16.24 -11.72
N VAL A 103 -8.79 -15.47 -11.62
CA VAL A 103 -9.87 -15.46 -12.61
C VAL A 103 -9.53 -14.60 -13.84
N TYR A 104 -9.00 -13.39 -13.64
CA TYR A 104 -8.84 -12.39 -14.70
C TYR A 104 -7.39 -12.15 -15.13
N GLY A 105 -6.39 -12.84 -14.54
CA GLY A 105 -4.98 -12.59 -14.85
C GLY A 105 -4.64 -12.75 -16.33
N THR A 106 -5.16 -13.79 -16.98
CA THR A 106 -4.98 -14.01 -18.43
C THR A 106 -5.73 -12.97 -19.27
N THR A 107 -6.94 -12.58 -18.85
CA THR A 107 -7.72 -11.52 -19.50
C THR A 107 -7.02 -10.16 -19.43
N LEU A 108 -6.49 -9.78 -18.25
CA LEU A 108 -5.71 -8.56 -18.07
C LEU A 108 -4.49 -8.55 -18.99
N LYS A 109 -3.75 -9.67 -19.05
CA LYS A 109 -2.60 -9.81 -19.95
C LYS A 109 -3.00 -9.60 -21.42
N ALA A 110 -4.07 -10.26 -21.87
CA ALA A 110 -4.53 -10.17 -23.25
C ALA A 110 -4.97 -8.74 -23.62
N LEU A 111 -5.80 -8.11 -22.78
CA LEU A 111 -6.29 -6.74 -23.02
C LEU A 111 -5.17 -5.70 -22.99
N VAL A 112 -4.19 -5.83 -22.10
CA VAL A 112 -3.02 -4.94 -22.08
C VAL A 112 -2.24 -5.06 -23.39
N HIS A 113 -1.97 -6.28 -23.84
CA HIS A 113 -1.23 -6.51 -25.08
C HIS A 113 -1.99 -6.01 -26.32
N GLU A 114 -3.32 -6.14 -26.34
CA GLU A 114 -4.16 -5.64 -27.44
C GLU A 114 -4.22 -4.11 -27.48
N GLN A 115 -4.38 -3.46 -26.32
CA GLN A 115 -4.60 -2.00 -26.26
C GLN A 115 -3.30 -1.18 -26.25
N PHE A 116 -2.20 -1.73 -25.73
CA PHE A 116 -0.93 -1.01 -25.56
C PHE A 116 0.25 -1.61 -26.33
N GLY A 117 0.23 -2.93 -26.56
CA GLY A 117 1.34 -3.68 -27.17
C GLY A 117 2.12 -4.52 -26.16
N ASP A 118 3.19 -5.17 -26.62
CA ASP A 118 4.04 -6.02 -25.76
C ASP A 118 4.74 -5.17 -24.68
N GLY A 119 4.72 -5.64 -23.43
CA GLY A 119 5.17 -4.89 -22.28
C GLY A 119 4.39 -5.19 -21.01
N ILE A 120 4.42 -4.26 -20.06
CA ILE A 120 3.75 -4.38 -18.75
C ILE A 120 3.08 -3.08 -18.32
N ILE A 121 2.13 -3.21 -17.40
CA ILE A 121 1.64 -2.10 -16.58
C ILE A 121 2.48 -2.06 -15.29
N SER A 122 3.16 -0.94 -15.04
CA SER A 122 4.11 -0.80 -13.93
C SER A 122 3.40 -0.86 -12.57
N ALA A 123 4.00 -1.58 -11.60
CA ALA A 123 3.64 -1.55 -10.19
C ALA A 123 4.53 -0.61 -9.35
N ILE A 124 5.40 0.18 -10.00
CA ILE A 124 6.32 1.15 -9.34
C ILE A 124 5.92 2.58 -9.70
N ASN A 125 5.81 2.90 -10.99
CA ASN A 125 5.15 4.12 -11.43
C ASN A 125 3.64 3.84 -11.45
N PHE A 126 3.08 3.83 -10.25
CA PHE A 126 1.79 3.26 -9.91
C PHE A 126 1.14 4.01 -8.77
N LYS A 127 -0.19 4.07 -8.77
CA LYS A 127 -1.01 4.50 -7.64
C LYS A 127 -2.26 3.63 -7.53
N LEU A 128 -2.79 3.56 -6.32
CA LEU A 128 -4.02 2.85 -5.98
C LEU A 128 -4.94 3.73 -5.15
N ASP A 129 -6.24 3.64 -5.40
CA ASP A 129 -7.27 4.21 -4.54
C ASP A 129 -8.43 3.24 -4.31
N VAL A 130 -9.09 3.38 -3.16
CA VAL A 130 -10.28 2.63 -2.78
C VAL A 130 -11.39 3.63 -2.49
N LYS A 131 -12.52 3.49 -3.17
CA LYS A 131 -13.69 4.35 -3.00
C LYS A 131 -14.92 3.52 -2.69
N LYS A 132 -15.63 3.93 -1.65
CA LYS A 132 -16.93 3.40 -1.32
C LYS A 132 -18.00 4.09 -2.16
N VAL A 133 -18.89 3.32 -2.78
CA VAL A 133 -20.01 3.83 -3.58
C VAL A 133 -21.29 3.08 -3.21
N ALA A 134 -22.45 3.72 -3.38
CA ALA A 134 -23.74 3.05 -3.16
C ALA A 134 -23.99 1.99 -4.24
N ASP A 135 -24.56 0.84 -3.86
CA ASP A 135 -25.02 -0.17 -4.81
C ASP A 135 -26.47 0.12 -5.24
N PRO A 136 -26.77 0.24 -6.55
CA PRO A 136 -28.14 0.42 -7.04
C PRO A 136 -29.12 -0.67 -6.61
N GLU A 137 -28.64 -1.89 -6.35
CA GLU A 137 -29.45 -3.03 -5.91
C GLU A 137 -29.59 -3.11 -4.38
N GLY A 138 -29.02 -2.15 -3.65
CA GLY A 138 -29.00 -2.07 -2.20
C GLY A 138 -27.67 -2.52 -1.60
N GLY A 139 -27.18 -1.76 -0.61
CA GLY A 139 -25.87 -1.97 0.00
C GLY A 139 -24.79 -1.05 -0.58
N GLU A 140 -23.54 -1.51 -0.54
CA GLU A 140 -22.35 -0.70 -0.81
C GLU A 140 -21.34 -1.50 -1.64
N ARG A 141 -20.64 -0.81 -2.54
CA ARG A 141 -19.55 -1.38 -3.34
C ARG A 141 -18.23 -0.67 -3.02
N ALA A 142 -17.14 -1.40 -3.20
CA ALA A 142 -15.80 -0.83 -3.27
C ALA A 142 -15.34 -0.76 -4.72
N VAL A 143 -15.02 0.44 -5.19
CA VAL A 143 -14.32 0.68 -6.46
C VAL A 143 -12.84 0.81 -6.15
N ILE A 144 -12.05 -0.07 -6.74
CA ILE A 144 -10.60 -0.11 -6.53
C ILE A 144 -9.93 0.18 -7.85
N THR A 145 -9.17 1.26 -7.89
CA THR A 145 -8.51 1.75 -9.11
C THR A 145 -7.05 1.36 -9.07
N LEU A 146 -6.59 0.66 -10.10
CA LEU A 146 -5.18 0.34 -10.32
C LEU A 146 -4.69 1.18 -11.51
N ASP A 147 -3.90 2.22 -11.25
CA ASP A 147 -3.40 3.15 -12.28
C ASP A 147 -1.88 3.04 -12.37
N GLY A 148 -1.38 2.37 -13.41
CA GLY A 148 0.02 2.09 -13.64
C GLY A 148 0.49 2.52 -15.03
N LYS A 149 1.72 3.02 -15.11
CA LYS A 149 2.33 3.43 -16.39
C LYS A 149 2.65 2.22 -17.27
N TYR A 150 2.25 2.26 -18.55
CA TYR A 150 2.68 1.27 -19.54
C TYR A 150 4.17 1.41 -19.87
N LEU A 151 4.89 0.28 -19.88
CA LEU A 151 6.31 0.18 -20.21
C LEU A 151 6.49 -0.85 -21.35
N PRO A 152 6.87 -0.43 -22.57
CA PRO A 152 6.94 -1.32 -23.73
C PRO A 152 8.17 -2.23 -23.69
N THR A 153 8.00 -3.49 -24.11
CA THR A 153 9.08 -4.38 -24.50
C THR A 153 9.45 -4.09 -25.95
N LYS A 154 10.74 -3.90 -26.25
CA LYS A 154 11.21 -3.60 -27.62
C LYS A 154 12.30 -4.59 -28.03
N PRO A 155 12.33 -5.03 -29.30
CA PRO A 155 13.49 -5.73 -29.85
C PRO A 155 14.76 -4.87 -29.72
N PHE A 156 15.90 -5.51 -29.46
CA PHE A 156 17.21 -4.88 -29.39
C PHE A 156 18.15 -5.46 -30.45
#